data_AF-A0A218PA84-F1
#
_entry.id   AF-A0A218PA84-F1
#
_cell.length_a   1.000
_cell.length_b   1.000
_cell.length_c   1.000
_cell.angle_alpha   90.00
_cell.angle_beta   90.00
_cell.angle_gamma   90.00
#
_symmetry.space_group_name_H-M   'P 1'
#
loop_
_entity.id
_entity.type
_entity.pdbx_description
1 polymer ?
#
loop_
_entity_poly.entity_id
_entity_poly.type
_entity_poly.pdbx_seq_one_letter_code
_entity_poly.pdbx_strand_id
1 'polypeptide(L)' 'MMGFGWFGWFGMLFMVIFWVAVIVGIAWLVKWLSEQGSGGNRSSRRRALEILDEKYARGEIDDKEYERRRRKLLKE' A
#
# COMPACT_ATOMS: atom_id res chain seq x y z
N MET A 1 -27.68 -45.96 3.64
CA MET A 1 -27.65 -44.68 2.89
C MET A 1 -26.28 -44.05 3.12
N MET A 2 -25.30 -44.37 2.26
CA MET A 2 -23.91 -43.91 2.39
C MET A 2 -23.52 -43.31 1.04
N GLY A 3 -23.58 -41.99 0.93
CA GLY A 3 -23.30 -41.31 -0.34
C GLY A 3 -23.19 -39.79 -0.26
N PHE A 4 -23.06 -39.21 0.95
CA PHE A 4 -22.98 -37.75 1.13
C PHE A 4 -21.65 -37.26 1.74
N GLY A 5 -20.79 -38.17 2.20
CA GLY A 5 -19.52 -37.81 2.85
C GLY A 5 -18.47 -37.23 1.89
N TRP A 6 -18.35 -37.78 0.68
CA TRP A 6 -17.41 -37.28 -0.33
C TRP A 6 -17.86 -35.96 -0.96
N PHE A 7 -19.17 -35.77 -1.17
CA PHE A 7 -19.71 -34.53 -1.72
C PHE A 7 -19.60 -33.36 -0.73
N GLY A 8 -19.75 -33.62 0.57
CA GLY A 8 -19.53 -32.63 1.63
C GLY A 8 -18.07 -32.18 1.72
N TRP A 9 -17.11 -33.09 1.53
CA TRP A 9 -15.69 -32.75 1.60
C TRP A 9 -15.24 -31.91 0.40
N PHE A 10 -15.74 -32.24 -0.80
CA PHE A 10 -15.55 -31.41 -1.99
C PHE A 10 -16.15 -30.01 -1.84
N GLY A 11 -17.36 -29.91 -1.26
CA GLY A 11 -17.98 -28.62 -0.96
C GLY A 11 -17.16 -27.78 0.03
N MET A 12 -16.62 -28.39 1.08
CA MET A 12 -15.76 -27.72 2.06
C MET A 12 -14.45 -27.24 1.43
N LEU A 13 -13.81 -28.07 0.60
CA LEU A 13 -12.58 -27.71 -0.10
C LEU A 13 -12.81 -26.55 -1.08
N PHE A 14 -13.91 -26.60 -1.84
CA PHE A 14 -14.27 -25.55 -2.78
C PHE A 14 -14.53 -24.21 -2.08
N MET A 15 -15.18 -24.25 -0.90
CA MET A 15 -15.41 -23.04 -0.08
C MET A 15 -14.08 -22.41 0.37
N VAL A 16 -13.11 -23.22 0.82
CA VAL A 16 -11.78 -22.72 1.22
C VAL A 16 -11.04 -22.13 0.04
N ILE A 17 -11.01 -22.82 -1.10
CA ILE A 17 -10.37 -22.32 -2.33
C ILE A 17 -11.01 -21.02 -2.79
N PHE A 18 -12.34 -20.91 -2.73
CA PHE A 18 -13.07 -19.70 -3.06
C PHE A 18 -12.64 -18.52 -2.17
N TRP A 19 -12.56 -18.71 -0.86
CA TRP A 19 -12.08 -17.67 0.06
C TRP A 19 -10.62 -17.28 -0.19
N VAL A 20 -9.75 -18.25 -0.46
CA VAL A 20 -8.34 -17.97 -0.83
C VAL A 20 -8.29 -17.16 -2.13
N ALA A 21 -9.07 -17.53 -3.14
CA ALA A 21 -9.15 -16.80 -4.41
C ALA A 21 -9.66 -15.37 -4.22
N VAL A 22 -10.67 -15.17 -3.34
CA VAL A 22 -11.17 -13.84 -2.98
C VAL A 22 -10.06 -13.01 -2.31
N ILE A 23 -9.34 -13.58 -1.34
CA ILE A 23 -8.25 -12.88 -0.66
C ILE A 23 -7.14 -12.52 -1.65
N VAL A 24 -6.73 -13.45 -2.50
CA VAL A 24 -5.73 -13.21 -3.55
C VAL A 24 -6.22 -12.16 -4.53
N GLY A 25 -7.49 -12.19 -4.93
CA GLY A 25 -8.10 -11.20 -5.82
C GLY A 25 -8.11 -9.80 -5.21
N ILE A 26 -8.50 -9.67 -3.94
CA ILE A 26 -8.45 -8.40 -3.20
C ILE A 26 -7.00 -7.94 -3.05
N ALA A 27 -6.08 -8.80 -2.63
CA ALA A 27 -4.66 -8.46 -2.49
C ALA A 27 -4.04 -8.03 -3.81
N TRP A 28 -4.37 -8.71 -4.92
CA TRP A 28 -3.92 -8.35 -6.25
C TRP A 28 -4.53 -7.04 -6.73
N LEU A 29 -5.81 -6.80 -6.47
CA LEU A 29 -6.49 -5.54 -6.78
C LEU A 29 -5.90 -4.38 -5.98
N VAL A 30 -5.66 -4.56 -4.67
CA VAL A 30 -4.99 -3.58 -3.81
C VAL A 30 -3.56 -3.36 -4.27
N LYS A 31 -2.82 -4.41 -4.65
CA LYS A 31 -1.46 -4.29 -5.18
C LYS A 31 -1.46 -3.54 -6.52
N TRP A 32 -2.40 -3.83 -7.42
CA TRP A 32 -2.54 -3.16 -8.71
C TRP A 32 -3.00 -1.70 -8.57
N LEU A 33 -3.93 -1.41 -7.67
CA LEU A 33 -4.33 -0.04 -7.29
C LEU A 33 -3.21 0.68 -6.55
N SER A 34 -2.40 -0.03 -5.77
CA SER A 34 -1.21 0.51 -5.15
C SER A 34 -0.12 0.74 -6.18
N GLU A 35 0.02 -0.08 -7.23
CA GLU A 35 0.97 0.07 -8.33
C GLU A 35 0.53 1.18 -9.31
N GLN A 36 -0.77 1.33 -9.58
CA GLN A 36 -1.33 2.48 -10.30
C GLN A 36 -1.34 3.76 -9.46
N GLY A 37 -1.61 3.65 -8.16
CA GLY A 37 -1.53 4.74 -7.17
C GLY A 37 -0.09 5.09 -6.77
N SER A 38 0.85 4.21 -7.06
CA SER A 38 2.30 4.47 -7.07
C SER A 38 2.79 4.73 -8.49
N GLY A 39 2.05 5.59 -9.20
CA GLY A 39 2.65 6.59 -10.08
C GLY A 39 3.67 7.46 -9.32
N GLY A 40 4.85 6.88 -9.06
CA GLY A 40 6.21 7.40 -8.96
C GLY A 40 6.56 8.61 -8.07
N ASN A 41 5.66 9.56 -7.84
CA ASN A 41 6.04 10.90 -7.38
C ASN A 41 5.38 11.30 -6.05
N ARG A 42 4.09 10.99 -5.84
CA ARG A 42 3.36 11.50 -4.66
C ARG A 42 3.70 10.80 -3.33
N SER A 43 3.92 9.49 -3.34
CA SER A 43 4.35 8.74 -2.14
C SER A 43 5.79 9.10 -1.75
N SER A 44 6.69 9.16 -2.75
CA SER A 44 8.08 9.63 -2.57
C SER A 44 8.13 11.07 -2.06
N ARG A 45 7.28 11.97 -2.60
CA ARG A 45 7.17 13.36 -2.14
C ARG A 45 6.68 13.47 -0.70
N ARG A 46 5.68 12.68 -0.30
CA ARG A 46 5.23 12.62 1.11
C ARG A 46 6.37 12.19 2.02
N ARG A 47 7.10 11.15 1.64
CA ARG A 47 8.26 10.63 2.38
C ARG A 47 9.40 11.65 2.45
N ALA A 48 9.66 12.36 1.36
CA ALA A 48 10.70 13.40 1.29
C ALA A 48 10.34 14.62 2.15
N LEU A 49 9.06 14.99 2.22
CA LEU A 49 8.58 16.04 3.11
C LEU A 49 8.68 15.61 4.59
N GLU A 50 8.27 14.38 4.93
CA GLU A 50 8.42 13.85 6.30
C GLU A 50 9.88 13.85 6.78
N ILE A 51 10.82 13.41 5.93
CA ILE A 51 12.25 13.43 6.25
C ILE A 51 12.77 14.87 6.41
N LEU A 52 12.26 15.82 5.63
CA LEU A 52 12.66 17.23 5.71
C LEU A 52 12.16 17.86 7.02
N ASP A 53 10.91 17.58 7.41
CA ASP A 53 10.31 18.06 8.66
C ASP A 53 11.05 17.50 9.89
N GLU A 54 11.42 16.22 9.85
CA GLU A 54 12.16 15.59 10.97
C GLU A 54 13.54 16.22 11.18
N LYS A 55 14.27 16.50 10.09
CA LYS A 55 15.59 17.15 10.16
C LYS A 55 15.50 18.60 10.63
N TYR A 56 14.42 19.30 10.26
CA TYR A 56 14.15 20.64 10.75
C TYR A 56 13.85 20.64 12.25
N ALA A 57 13.02 19.71 12.74
CA ALA A 57 12.74 19.54 14.16
C ALA A 57 13.99 19.17 14.98
N ARG A 58 14.93 18.42 14.38
CA ARG A 58 16.24 18.10 14.97
C ARG A 58 17.22 19.29 14.97
N GLY A 59 16.89 20.38 14.28
CA GLY A 59 17.77 21.55 14.13
C GLY A 59 18.96 21.30 13.20
N GLU A 60 18.93 20.24 12.38
CA GLU A 60 20.00 19.92 11.42
C GLU A 60 19.98 20.84 10.18
N ILE A 61 18.89 21.58 9.98
CA ILE A 61 18.69 22.50 8.87
C ILE A 61 18.06 23.80 9.35
N ASP A 62 18.53 24.90 8.78
CA ASP A 62 18.04 26.26 9.05
C ASP A 62 16.68 26.54 8.36
N ASP A 63 15.91 27.48 8.92
CA ASP A 63 14.61 27.93 8.39
C ASP A 63 14.68 28.28 6.89
N LYS A 64 15.74 28.99 6.48
CA LYS A 64 15.93 29.41 5.08
C LYS A 64 16.17 28.24 4.14
N GLU A 65 16.75 27.16 4.65
CA GLU A 65 17.03 25.97 3.85
C GLU A 65 15.81 25.05 3.79
N TYR A 66 15.09 24.92 4.91
CA TYR A 66 13.81 24.23 4.99
C TYR A 66 12.80 24.81 3.98
N GLU A 67 12.57 26.13 4.00
CA GLU A 67 11.61 26.75 3.11
C GLU A 67 11.97 26.60 1.62
N ARG A 68 13.26 26.63 1.29
CA ARG A 68 13.75 26.52 -0.09
C ARG A 68 13.50 25.11 -0.63
N ARG A 69 13.79 24.09 0.16
CA ARG A 69 13.58 22.67 -0.18
C ARG A 69 12.09 22.33 -0.20
N ARG A 70 11.32 22.81 0.77
CA ARG A 70 9.86 22.64 0.83
C ARG A 70 9.15 23.26 -0.37
N ARG A 71 9.53 24.49 -0.75
CA ARG A 71 8.99 25.14 -1.96
C ARG A 71 9.33 24.37 -3.23
N LYS A 72 10.54 23.81 -3.34
CA LYS A 72 10.93 23.00 -4.50
C LYS A 72 10.08 21.73 -4.62
N LEU A 73 9.79 21.07 -3.51
CA LEU A 73 8.94 19.87 -3.46
C LEU A 73 7.45 20.15 -3.69
N LEU A 74 6.98 21.37 -3.39
CA LEU A 74 5.58 21.79 -3.58
C LEU A 74 5.28 22.38 -4.96
N LYS A 75 6.29 22.87 -5.69
CA LYS A 75 6.13 23.62 -6.95
C LYS A 75 6.26 22.75 -8.21
N GLU A 76 6.68 21.50 -8.07
CA GLU A 76 6.53 20.42 -9.08
C GLU A 76 5.27 19.60 -8.82
#